data_AF-A0A958VLP5-F1
#
_entry.id   AF-A0A958VLP5-F1
#
_cell.length_a   1.000
_cell.length_b   1.000
_cell.length_c   1.000
_cell.angle_alpha   90.00
_cell.angle_beta   90.00
_cell.angle_gamma   90.00
#
_symmetry.space_group_name_H-M   'P 1'
#
loop_
_entity.id
_entity.type
_entity.pdbx_description
1 polymer ?
#
loop_
_entity_poly.entity_id
_entity_poly.type
_entity_poly.pdbx_seq_one_letter_code
_entity_poly.pdbx_strand_id
1 'polypeptide(L)'
;MGVEGKKSTFKNPIKLLIAKVFTERNARIAGLLLLLFTCYAAIAFTSFIFTWKNDHDLLYAPVGEVLFNPELRVENWLGKLGALLSHSLMYDGFGLASFGFVFIAFLLGFKLVSGISLLPLSRSIKHTLFFVI
;
A
#
# COMPACT_ATOMS: atom_id res chain seq x y z
N MET A 1 46.13 -37.16 3.56
CA MET A 1 44.67 -37.39 3.67
C MET A 1 44.07 -36.23 4.44
N GLY A 2 43.57 -35.20 3.74
CA GLY A 2 42.93 -34.05 4.37
C GLY A 2 41.42 -34.28 4.42
N VAL A 3 40.87 -34.42 5.63
CA VAL A 3 39.42 -34.51 5.82
C VAL A 3 38.86 -33.09 5.75
N GLU A 4 38.29 -32.72 4.60
CA GLU A 4 37.54 -31.48 4.46
C GLU A 4 36.28 -31.55 5.34
N GLY A 5 36.29 -30.76 6.42
CA GLY A 5 35.15 -30.60 7.32
C GLY A 5 33.94 -30.04 6.58
N LYS A 6 32.92 -30.88 6.38
CA LYS A 6 31.62 -30.50 5.84
C LYS A 6 30.97 -29.50 6.81
N LYS A 7 31.08 -28.19 6.53
CA LYS A 7 30.42 -27.14 7.32
C LYS A 7 28.91 -27.34 7.24
N SER A 8 28.32 -27.86 8.31
CA SER A 8 26.87 -27.94 8.51
C SER A 8 26.31 -26.51 8.61
N THR A 9 25.81 -25.97 7.50
CA THR A 9 25.05 -24.72 7.50
C THR A 9 23.72 -24.94 8.21
N PHE A 10 23.66 -24.62 9.50
CA PHE A 10 22.42 -24.54 10.25
C PHE A 10 21.55 -23.44 9.61
N LYS A 11 20.57 -23.82 8.79
CA LYS A 11 19.67 -22.87 8.13
C LYS A 11 18.80 -22.24 9.21
N ASN A 12 18.96 -20.93 9.42
CA ASN A 12 18.19 -20.17 10.40
C ASN A 12 16.68 -20.36 10.17
N PRO A 13 15.90 -20.85 11.15
CA PRO A 13 14.50 -21.24 10.97
C PRO A 13 13.63 -20.10 10.43
N ILE A 14 13.94 -18.85 10.82
CA ILE A 14 13.26 -17.64 10.33
C ILE A 14 13.45 -17.48 8.81
N LYS A 15 14.68 -17.69 8.32
CA LYS A 15 14.99 -17.55 6.88
C LYS A 15 14.29 -18.62 6.05
N LEU A 16 14.10 -19.81 6.63
CA LEU A 16 13.36 -20.91 6.02
C LEU A 16 11.86 -20.61 5.94
N LEU A 17 11.29 -20.03 7.00
CA LEU A 17 9.88 -19.61 7.04
C LEU A 17 9.61 -18.47 6.05
N ILE A 18 10.48 -17.46 6.00
CA ILE A 18 10.39 -16.36 5.03
C ILE A 18 10.45 -16.93 3.60
N ALA A 19 11.41 -17.79 3.28
CA ALA A 19 11.50 -18.39 1.95
C ALA A 19 10.26 -19.23 1.58
N LYS A 20 9.63 -19.88 2.56
CA LYS A 20 8.42 -20.68 2.35
C LYS A 20 7.17 -19.82 2.11
N VAL A 21 7.09 -18.63 2.73
CA VAL A 21 5.98 -17.68 2.55
C VAL A 21 6.17 -16.85 1.28
N PHE A 22 7.39 -16.40 0.98
CA PHE A 22 7.73 -15.58 -0.19
C PHE A 22 8.15 -16.43 -1.39
N THR A 23 7.28 -17.33 -1.81
CA THR A 23 7.43 -18.03 -3.10
C THR A 23 7.15 -17.08 -4.26
N GLU A 24 7.67 -17.40 -5.46
CA GLU A 24 7.38 -16.60 -6.67
C GLU A 24 5.88 -16.44 -6.93
N ARG A 25 5.10 -17.49 -6.69
CA ARG A 25 3.64 -17.46 -6.79
C ARG A 25 3.02 -16.48 -5.81
N ASN A 26 3.42 -16.53 -4.54
CA ASN A 26 2.88 -15.64 -3.51
C ASN A 26 3.29 -14.18 -3.75
N ALA A 27 4.52 -13.95 -4.23
CA ALA A 27 4.98 -12.63 -4.62
C ALA A 27 4.13 -12.04 -5.77
N ARG A 28 3.81 -12.84 -6.80
CA ARG A 28 2.91 -12.40 -7.89
C ARG A 28 1.50 -12.11 -7.40
N ILE A 29 0.93 -12.96 -6.53
CA ILE A 29 -0.40 -12.73 -5.94
C ILE A 29 -0.40 -11.43 -5.12
N ALA A 30 0.60 -11.24 -4.26
CA ALA A 30 0.76 -10.01 -3.48
C ALA A 30 0.90 -8.79 -4.39
N GLY A 31 1.65 -8.91 -5.49
CA GLY A 31 1.78 -7.86 -6.50
C GLY A 31 0.45 -7.50 -7.16
N LEU A 32 -0.36 -8.48 -7.54
CA LEU A 32 -1.70 -8.25 -8.11
C LEU A 32 -2.64 -7.56 -7.10
N LEU A 33 -2.66 -8.03 -5.85
CA LEU A 33 -3.45 -7.39 -4.79
C LEU A 33 -2.99 -5.95 -4.54
N LEU A 34 -1.68 -5.70 -4.57
CA LEU A 34 -1.12 -4.37 -4.41
C LEU A 34 -1.51 -3.45 -5.59
N LEU A 35 -1.51 -3.96 -6.82
CA LEU A 35 -1.98 -3.20 -7.98
C LEU A 35 -3.48 -2.86 -7.87
N LEU A 36 -4.31 -3.82 -7.47
CA LEU A 36 -5.73 -3.55 -7.21
C LEU A 36 -5.91 -2.49 -6.12
N PHE A 37 -5.15 -2.59 -5.04
CA PHE A 37 -5.14 -1.58 -3.98
C PHE A 37 -4.71 -0.20 -4.50
N THR A 38 -3.72 -0.13 -5.40
CA THR A 38 -3.29 1.16 -5.97
C THR A 38 -4.37 1.81 -6.82
N CYS A 39 -5.09 1.03 -7.63
CA CYS A 39 -6.24 1.53 -8.39
C CYS A 39 -7.35 2.01 -7.44
N TYR A 40 -7.65 1.24 -6.40
CA TYR A 40 -8.62 1.60 -5.38
C TYR A 40 -8.24 2.93 -4.70
N ALA A 41 -7.00 3.04 -4.21
CA ALA A 41 -6.50 4.25 -3.55
C ALA A 41 -6.51 5.46 -4.50
N ALA A 42 -6.10 5.30 -5.76
CA ALA A 42 -6.13 6.37 -6.76
C ALA A 42 -7.54 6.93 -6.96
N ILE A 43 -8.55 6.06 -7.09
CA ILE A 43 -9.95 6.46 -7.27
C ILE A 43 -10.48 7.11 -5.99
N ALA A 44 -10.21 6.53 -4.82
CA ALA A 44 -10.61 7.10 -3.53
C ALA A 44 -10.03 8.50 -3.31
N PHE A 45 -8.74 8.70 -3.64
CA PHE A 45 -8.05 9.98 -3.48
C PHE A 45 -8.55 11.02 -4.48
N THR A 46 -8.80 10.59 -5.72
CA THR A 46 -9.37 11.48 -6.75
C THR A 46 -10.77 11.95 -6.34
N SER A 47 -11.60 11.03 -5.83
CA SER A 47 -12.93 11.36 -5.31
C SER A 47 -12.84 12.35 -4.14
N PHE A 48 -11.90 12.13 -3.21
CA PHE A 48 -11.71 12.97 -2.03
C PHE A 48 -11.40 14.44 -2.33
N ILE A 49 -10.66 14.73 -3.42
CA ILE A 49 -10.39 16.12 -3.83
C ILE A 49 -11.69 16.92 -4.03
N PHE A 50 -12.79 16.24 -4.41
CA PHE A 50 -14.10 16.85 -4.58
C PHE A 50 -15.00 16.70 -3.34
N THR A 51 -14.91 15.59 -2.60
CA THR A 51 -15.84 15.28 -1.50
C THR A 51 -15.36 15.68 -0.11
N TRP A 52 -14.10 16.11 0.06
CA TRP A 52 -13.49 16.33 1.37
C TRP A 52 -14.27 17.28 2.29
N LYS A 53 -14.98 18.27 1.73
CA LYS A 53 -15.78 19.23 2.51
C LYS A 53 -17.02 18.58 3.12
N ASN A 54 -17.65 17.68 2.38
CA ASN A 54 -18.91 17.05 2.77
C ASN A 54 -18.68 15.87 3.72
N ASP A 55 -17.53 15.19 3.56
CA ASP A 55 -17.15 14.05 4.38
C ASP A 55 -16.43 14.46 5.70
N HIS A 56 -16.11 15.74 5.91
CA HIS A 56 -15.23 16.18 7.00
C HIS A 56 -15.79 15.88 8.40
N ASP A 57 -16.99 16.37 8.70
CA ASP A 57 -17.59 16.22 10.04
C ASP A 57 -17.99 14.77 10.35
N LEU A 58 -18.27 13.99 9.30
CA LEU A 58 -18.70 12.60 9.40
C LEU A 58 -17.57 11.64 9.80
N LEU A 59 -16.32 12.03 9.58
CA LEU A 59 -15.15 11.16 9.75
C LEU A 59 -14.41 11.35 11.08
N TYR A 60 -14.88 12.24 11.95
CA TYR A 60 -14.34 12.40 13.32
C TYR A 60 -14.70 11.25 14.27
N ALA A 61 -15.73 10.45 13.93
CA ALA A 61 -16.11 9.29 14.72
C ALA A 61 -15.05 8.17 14.60
N PRO A 62 -14.93 7.28 15.61
CA PRO A 62 -14.05 6.13 15.52
C PRO A 62 -14.28 5.31 14.24
N VAL A 63 -13.20 4.81 13.63
CA VAL A 63 -13.22 4.07 12.35
C VAL A 63 -14.30 2.98 12.31
N GLY A 64 -14.47 2.22 13.40
CA GLY A 64 -15.50 1.19 13.49
C GLY A 64 -16.92 1.76 13.40
N GLU A 65 -17.18 2.88 14.06
CA GLU A 65 -18.49 3.53 14.01
C GLU A 65 -18.79 4.06 12.61
N VAL A 66 -17.81 4.72 11.98
CA VAL A 66 -17.96 5.19 10.60
C VAL A 66 -18.29 4.04 9.64
N LEU A 67 -17.55 2.93 9.74
CA LEU A 67 -17.72 1.78 8.84
C LEU A 67 -19.07 1.07 9.06
N PHE A 68 -19.43 0.80 10.31
CA PHE A 68 -20.57 -0.06 10.63
C PHE A 68 -21.89 0.70 10.84
N ASN A 69 -21.90 2.05 10.90
CA ASN A 69 -23.13 2.82 11.07
C ASN A 69 -23.91 2.99 9.75
N PRO A 70 -25.04 2.30 9.50
CA PRO A 70 -25.74 2.33 8.22
C PRO A 70 -26.31 3.70 7.85
N GLU A 71 -26.57 4.58 8.83
CA GLU A 71 -27.13 5.92 8.61
C GLU A 71 -26.08 6.91 8.08
N LEU A 72 -24.79 6.62 8.28
CA LEU A 72 -23.70 7.48 7.84
C LEU A 72 -23.46 7.28 6.34
N ARG A 73 -23.75 8.33 5.56
CA ARG A 73 -23.53 8.38 4.11
C ARG A 73 -22.34 9.29 3.80
N VAL A 74 -21.33 8.72 3.15
CA VAL A 74 -20.19 9.47 2.61
C VAL A 74 -20.36 9.65 1.10
N GLU A 75 -19.77 10.70 0.56
CA GLU A 75 -19.82 11.00 -0.87
C GLU A 75 -18.66 10.38 -1.66
N ASN A 76 -17.61 9.90 -0.98
CA ASN A 76 -16.50 9.22 -1.64
C ASN A 76 -17.01 8.06 -2.52
N TRP A 77 -16.53 7.98 -3.77
CA TRP A 77 -17.02 7.04 -4.77
C TRP A 77 -16.84 5.57 -4.39
N LEU A 78 -15.88 5.27 -3.51
CA LEU A 78 -15.63 3.92 -3.01
C LEU A 78 -16.25 3.68 -1.62
N GLY A 79 -17.19 4.54 -1.23
CA GLY A 79 -17.90 4.50 0.03
C GLY A 79 -16.99 4.80 1.22
N LYS A 80 -17.40 4.31 2.40
CA LYS A 80 -16.79 4.64 3.69
C LYS A 80 -15.32 4.24 3.81
N LEU A 81 -14.95 3.10 3.22
CA LEU A 81 -13.55 2.65 3.21
C LEU A 81 -12.67 3.60 2.38
N GLY A 82 -13.19 4.07 1.23
CA GLY A 82 -12.50 5.07 0.41
C GLY A 82 -12.40 6.41 1.12
N ALA A 83 -13.49 6.85 1.75
CA ALA A 83 -13.54 8.07 2.55
C ALA A 83 -12.52 8.04 3.69
N LEU A 84 -12.47 6.95 4.47
CA LEU A 84 -11.51 6.79 5.57
C LEU A 84 -10.06 6.72 5.09
N LEU A 85 -9.79 5.94 4.04
CA LEU A 85 -8.44 5.81 3.48
C LEU A 85 -7.92 7.16 2.95
N SER A 86 -8.76 7.87 2.19
CA SER A 86 -8.42 9.17 1.62
C SER A 86 -8.33 10.27 2.68
N HIS A 87 -9.25 10.31 3.66
CA HIS A 87 -9.16 11.25 4.77
C HIS A 87 -7.89 11.03 5.60
N SER A 88 -7.57 9.79 5.98
CA SER A 88 -6.39 9.51 6.81
C SER A 88 -5.07 9.89 6.12
N LEU A 89 -4.96 9.67 4.80
CA LEU A 89 -3.70 9.95 4.07
C LEU A 89 -3.66 11.33 3.45
N MET A 90 -4.78 11.87 2.96
CA MET A 90 -4.84 13.17 2.31
C MET A 90 -5.17 14.29 3.28
N TYR A 91 -6.13 14.10 4.19
CA TYR A 91 -6.52 15.17 5.12
C TYR A 91 -5.58 15.25 6.32
N ASP A 92 -5.42 14.15 7.07
CA ASP A 92 -4.59 14.12 8.28
C ASP A 92 -3.09 13.98 7.97
N GLY A 93 -2.76 13.41 6.82
CA GLY A 93 -1.40 13.05 6.42
C GLY A 93 -0.72 14.08 5.54
N PHE A 94 -0.57 13.73 4.26
CA PHE A 94 0.37 14.39 3.33
C PHE A 94 -0.33 15.18 2.21
N GLY A 95 -1.65 15.39 2.29
CA GLY A 95 -2.36 16.16 1.26
C GLY A 95 -2.35 15.48 -0.11
N LEU A 96 -2.20 16.32 -1.13
CA LEU A 96 -2.03 15.90 -2.53
C LEU A 96 -0.76 15.08 -2.76
N ALA A 97 0.25 15.22 -1.91
CA ALA A 97 1.48 14.43 -2.03
C ALA A 97 1.23 12.93 -1.78
N SER A 98 0.08 12.56 -1.21
CA SER A 98 -0.30 11.16 -0.98
C SER A 98 -0.46 10.33 -2.26
N PHE A 99 -0.70 10.95 -3.42
CA PHE A 99 -0.62 10.27 -4.71
C PHE A 99 0.77 9.68 -5.00
N GLY A 100 1.82 10.22 -4.38
CA GLY A 100 3.16 9.63 -4.43
C GLY A 100 3.22 8.23 -3.82
N PHE A 101 2.51 7.97 -2.72
CA PHE A 101 2.44 6.62 -2.15
C PHE A 101 1.72 5.64 -3.09
N VAL A 102 0.65 6.09 -3.73
CA VAL A 102 -0.05 5.30 -4.76
C VAL A 102 0.88 4.95 -5.91
N PHE A 103 1.68 5.91 -6.37
CA PHE A 103 2.66 5.70 -7.43
C PHE A 103 3.76 4.70 -7.03
N ILE A 104 4.32 4.82 -5.83
CA ILE A 104 5.33 3.87 -5.33
C ILE A 104 4.73 2.46 -5.19
N ALA A 105 3.54 2.35 -4.61
CA ALA A 105 2.85 1.07 -4.45
C ALA A 105 2.54 0.43 -5.81
N PHE A 106 2.20 1.23 -6.83
CA PHE A 106 1.99 0.75 -8.20
C PHE A 106 3.29 0.18 -8.79
N LEU A 107 4.41 0.90 -8.69
CA LEU A 107 5.72 0.43 -9.17
C LEU A 107 6.14 -0.86 -8.47
N LEU A 108 5.90 -0.96 -7.15
CA LEU A 108 6.18 -2.16 -6.38
C LEU A 108 5.29 -3.33 -6.81
N GLY A 109 3.99 -3.10 -6.95
CA GLY A 109 3.02 -4.11 -7.38
C GLY A 109 3.35 -4.64 -8.77
N PHE A 110 3.65 -3.75 -9.71
CA PHE A 110 4.06 -4.11 -11.06
C PHE A 110 5.35 -4.94 -11.06
N LYS A 111 6.36 -4.50 -10.29
CA LYS A 111 7.62 -5.24 -10.17
C LYS A 111 7.41 -6.64 -9.61
N LEU A 112 6.52 -6.82 -8.63
CA LEU A 112 6.21 -8.12 -8.05
C LEU A 112 5.49 -9.05 -9.02
N VAL A 113 4.63 -8.53 -9.89
CA VAL A 113 3.91 -9.32 -10.90
C VAL A 113 4.81 -9.68 -12.08
N SER A 114 5.50 -8.70 -12.66
CA SER A 114 6.24 -8.85 -13.91
C SER A 114 7.69 -9.30 -13.70
N GLY A 115 8.24 -9.18 -12.49
CA GLY A 115 9.67 -9.40 -12.21
C GLY A 115 10.60 -8.34 -12.79
N ILE A 116 10.06 -7.38 -13.54
CA ILE A 116 10.79 -6.30 -14.22
C ILE A 116 10.67 -5.02 -13.37
N SER A 117 11.79 -4.32 -13.20
CA SER A 117 11.79 -3.01 -12.53
C SER A 117 11.56 -1.91 -13.57
N LEU A 118 10.36 -1.32 -13.62
CA LEU A 118 10.04 -0.20 -14.54
C LEU A 118 10.90 1.04 -14.25
N LEU A 119 11.08 1.36 -12.98
CA LEU A 119 11.90 2.46 -12.51
C LEU A 119 12.77 2.01 -11.33
N PRO A 120 13.92 2.66 -11.10
CA PRO A 120 14.73 2.41 -9.92
C PRO A 120 13.96 2.87 -8.67
N LEU A 121 13.34 1.92 -7.97
CA LEU A 121 12.51 2.13 -6.77
C LEU A 121 13.17 3.08 -5.75
N SER A 122 14.47 2.93 -5.51
CA SER A 122 15.20 3.78 -4.55
C SER A 122 15.27 5.25 -4.97
N ARG A 123 15.25 5.56 -6.27
CA ARG A 123 15.19 6.95 -6.75
C ARG A 123 13.76 7.49 -6.67
N SER A 124 12.78 6.70 -7.09
CA SER A 124 11.36 7.06 -7.00
C SER A 124 10.95 7.37 -5.55
N ILE A 125 11.37 6.54 -4.58
CA ILE A 125 11.10 6.77 -3.15
C ILE A 125 11.72 8.09 -2.68
N LYS A 126 12.97 8.39 -3.06
CA LYS A 126 13.62 9.65 -2.68
C LYS A 126 12.90 10.87 -3.24
N HIS A 127 12.49 10.83 -4.52
CA HIS A 127 11.76 11.94 -5.13
C HIS A 127 10.40 12.13 -4.48
N THR A 128 9.65 11.05 -4.24
CA THR A 128 8.37 11.16 -3.53
C THR A 128 8.55 11.70 -2.12
N LEU A 129 9.52 11.22 -1.35
CA LEU A 129 9.79 11.73 0.00
C LEU A 129 10.16 13.22 -0.01
N PHE A 130 10.95 13.67 -0.99
CA PHE A 130 11.28 15.09 -1.15
C PHE A 130 10.05 15.95 -1.45
N PHE A 131 9.06 15.44 -2.18
CA PHE A 131 7.81 16.16 -2.46
C PHE A 131 6.79 16.10 -1.31
N VAL A 132 6.98 15.17 -0.36
CA VAL A 132 6.06 14.91 0.75
C VAL A 132 6.43 15.70 2.02
N ILE A 133 7.71 16.08 2.18
CA ILE A 133 8.26 16.88 3.29
C ILE A 133 8.33 18.34 2.88
#